data_AF-A0A4Y2S8I6-F1
#
_entry.id   AF-A0A4Y2S8I6-F1
#
_cell.length_a   1.000
_cell.length_b   1.000
_cell.length_c   1.000
_cell.angle_alpha   90.00
_cell.angle_beta   90.00
_cell.angle_gamma   90.00
#
_symmetry.space_group_name_H-M   'P 1'
#
loop_
_entity.id
_entity.type
_entity.pdbx_description
1 polymer ?
#
loop_
_entity_poly.entity_id
_entity_poly.type
_entity_poly.pdbx_seq_one_letter_code
_entity_poly.pdbx_strand_id
1 'polypeptide(L)'
;MKQFVKALPKEGECFKYLCDQFMGLSEAKLNEGVFVGPDIRKMTKDENFETKMETNERKAWESFKLVITSFLGNKKDPNYKSIAEEMIKSFKIFGCSYELKSSFSRFAPGLFS
;
A
#
# COMPACT_ATOMS: atom_id res chain seq x y z
N MET A 1 -0.75 -3.04 -1.40
CA MET A 1 -1.83 -3.24 -0.41
C MET A 1 -1.52 -4.38 0.54
N LYS A 2 -1.45 -5.65 0.10
CA LYS A 2 -1.18 -6.81 0.98
C LYS A 2 -0.07 -6.59 2.02
N GLN A 3 1.11 -6.20 1.55
CA GLN A 3 2.28 -5.98 2.42
C GLN A 3 2.07 -4.85 3.43
N PHE A 4 1.42 -3.76 3.01
CA PHE A 4 1.11 -2.63 3.87
C PHE A 4 0.23 -3.08 5.04
N VAL A 5 -0.86 -3.80 4.77
CA VAL A 5 -1.81 -4.23 5.80
C VAL A 5 -1.24 -5.32 6.71
N LYS A 6 -0.34 -6.16 6.20
CA LYS A 6 0.38 -7.14 7.03
C LYS A 6 1.32 -6.49 8.04
N ALA A 7 1.91 -5.34 7.72
CA ALA A 7 2.80 -4.62 8.60
C ALA A 7 2.10 -3.65 9.56
N LEU A 8 0.81 -3.38 9.37
CA LEU A 8 0.04 -2.57 10.32
C LEU A 8 -0.11 -3.27 11.67
N PRO A 9 0.08 -2.56 12.80
CA PRO A 9 -0.27 -3.05 14.12
C PRO A 9 -1.77 -3.41 14.18
N LYS A 10 -2.12 -4.60 14.68
CA LYS A 10 -3.52 -5.08 14.70
C LYS A 10 -4.39 -4.29 15.65
N GLU A 11 -3.78 -3.76 16.70
CA GLU A 11 -4.41 -2.91 17.68
C GLU A 11 -4.35 -1.42 17.31
N GLY A 12 -3.66 -1.06 16.22
CA GLY A 12 -3.48 0.30 15.73
C GLY A 12 -4.77 0.90 15.13
N GLU A 13 -4.89 2.22 15.20
CA GLU A 13 -6.08 2.93 14.68
C GLU A 13 -6.30 2.71 13.18
N CYS A 14 -5.23 2.70 12.39
CA CYS A 14 -5.27 2.45 10.96
C CYS A 14 -5.88 1.09 10.63
N PHE A 15 -5.48 0.02 11.33
CA PHE A 15 -6.02 -1.32 11.09
C PHE A 15 -7.48 -1.44 11.55
N LYS A 16 -7.83 -0.88 12.71
CA LYS A 16 -9.21 -0.82 13.20
C LYS A 16 -10.13 -0.09 12.21
N TYR A 17 -9.66 1.02 11.66
CA TYR A 17 -10.41 1.76 10.64
C TYR A 17 -10.67 0.94 9.38
N LEU A 18 -9.71 0.10 8.96
CA LEU A 18 -9.91 -0.83 7.84
C LEU A 18 -10.99 -1.87 8.17
N CYS A 19 -11.02 -2.41 9.38
CA CYS A 19 -12.08 -3.33 9.81
C CYS A 19 -13.46 -2.65 9.73
N ASP A 20 -13.58 -1.42 10.19
CA ASP A 20 -14.84 -0.66 10.18
C ASP A 20 -15.28 -0.28 8.76
N GLN A 21 -14.34 0.12 7.89
CA GLN A 21 -14.66 0.47 6.50
C GLN A 21 -15.08 -0.73 5.65
N PHE A 22 -14.61 -1.91 6.01
CA PHE A 22 -14.80 -3.15 5.28
C PHE A 22 -15.44 -4.23 6.15
N MET A 23 -16.49 -3.89 6.91
CA MET A 23 -17.26 -4.86 7.71
C MET A 23 -17.79 -6.07 6.92
N GLY A 24 -17.89 -5.96 5.58
CA GLY A 24 -18.26 -7.07 4.70
C GLY A 24 -17.11 -8.05 4.36
N LEU A 25 -15.86 -7.71 4.70
CA LEU A 25 -14.71 -8.61 4.55
C LEU A 25 -14.51 -9.40 5.85
N SER A 26 -14.13 -10.68 5.72
CA SER A 26 -13.72 -11.44 6.89
C SER A 26 -12.39 -10.91 7.43
N GLU A 27 -12.20 -11.06 8.75
CA GLU A 27 -10.95 -10.67 9.40
C GLU A 27 -9.72 -11.35 8.76
N ALA A 28 -9.86 -12.61 8.33
CA ALA A 28 -8.82 -13.32 7.60
C ALA A 28 -8.43 -12.64 6.27
N LYS A 29 -9.41 -12.12 5.51
CA LYS A 29 -9.16 -11.38 4.27
C LYS A 29 -8.47 -10.05 4.53
N LEU A 30 -8.90 -9.33 5.58
CA LEU A 30 -8.26 -8.09 6.01
C LEU A 30 -6.81 -8.33 6.45
N ASN A 31 -6.57 -9.34 7.29
CA ASN A 31 -5.24 -9.71 7.76
C ASN A 31 -4.31 -10.16 6.64
N GLU A 32 -4.81 -10.92 5.67
CA GLU A 32 -4.05 -11.28 4.47
C GLU A 32 -3.93 -10.14 3.44
N GLY A 33 -4.57 -9.00 3.71
CA GLY A 33 -4.58 -7.83 2.85
C GLY A 33 -5.12 -8.12 1.45
N VAL A 34 -6.18 -8.93 1.38
CA VAL A 34 -6.86 -9.32 0.15
C VAL A 34 -7.91 -8.27 -0.18
N PHE A 35 -7.54 -7.33 -1.05
CA PHE A 35 -8.39 -6.25 -1.54
C PHE A 35 -8.50 -6.31 -3.06
N VAL A 36 -9.68 -5.98 -3.60
CA VAL A 36 -9.85 -5.84 -5.04
C VAL A 36 -9.54 -4.41 -5.50
N GLY A 37 -9.41 -4.21 -6.81
CA GLY A 37 -9.11 -2.89 -7.39
C GLY A 37 -10.04 -1.76 -6.89
N PRO A 38 -11.38 -1.96 -6.86
CA PRO A 38 -12.30 -0.98 -6.29
C PRO A 38 -12.02 -0.62 -4.83
N ASP A 39 -11.71 -1.59 -3.97
CA ASP A 39 -11.41 -1.34 -2.54
C ASP A 39 -10.17 -0.45 -2.40
N ILE A 40 -9.12 -0.77 -3.16
CA ILE A 40 -7.87 0.01 -3.17
C ILE A 40 -8.16 1.44 -3.62
N ARG A 41 -8.94 1.62 -4.70
CA ARG A 41 -9.34 2.95 -5.18
C ARG A 41 -10.15 3.73 -4.14
N LYS A 42 -11.05 3.06 -3.40
CA LYS A 42 -11.83 3.67 -2.32
C LYS A 42 -10.88 4.18 -1.24
N MET A 43 -9.97 3.35 -0.74
CA MET A 43 -9.01 3.73 0.31
C MET A 43 -8.07 4.86 -0.14
N THR A 44 -7.56 4.82 -1.37
CA THR A 44 -6.65 5.89 -1.86
C THR A 44 -7.30 7.26 -1.98
N LYS A 45 -8.63 7.33 -1.95
CA LYS A 45 -9.40 8.59 -1.98
C LYS A 45 -9.94 8.99 -0.62
N ASP A 46 -9.79 8.13 0.38
CA ASP A 46 -10.33 8.35 1.71
C ASP A 46 -9.33 9.13 2.57
N GLU A 47 -9.53 10.45 2.66
CA GLU A 47 -8.67 11.31 3.45
C GLU A 47 -8.76 11.01 4.95
N ASN A 48 -9.91 10.50 5.42
CA ASN A 48 -10.06 10.12 6.83
C ASN A 48 -9.17 8.93 7.18
N PHE A 49 -8.96 8.01 6.23
CA PHE A 49 -8.05 6.89 6.44
C PHE A 49 -6.64 7.36 6.77
N GLU A 50 -6.16 8.41 6.11
CA GLU A 50 -4.82 8.97 6.35
C GLU A 50 -4.71 9.58 7.74
N THR A 51 -5.80 10.16 8.28
CA THR A 51 -5.81 10.71 9.64
C THR A 51 -5.64 9.65 10.73
N LYS A 52 -5.86 8.37 10.40
CA LYS A 52 -5.70 7.22 11.33
C LYS A 52 -4.31 6.61 11.31
N MET A 53 -3.40 7.14 10.48
CA MET A 53 -2.06 6.61 10.30
C MET A 53 -1.05 7.31 11.19
N GLU A 54 -0.17 6.52 11.79
CA GLU A 54 1.05 7.01 12.41
C GLU A 54 2.04 7.56 11.38
N THR A 55 3.04 8.30 11.83
CA THR A 55 3.99 9.00 10.94
C THR A 55 4.65 8.08 9.90
N ASN A 56 5.09 6.88 10.31
CA ASN A 56 5.75 5.94 9.41
C ASN A 56 4.77 5.21 8.48
N GLU A 57 3.57 4.90 8.98
CA GLU A 57 2.46 4.34 8.19
C GLU A 57 2.08 5.30 7.07
N ARG A 58 1.91 6.58 7.41
CA ARG A 58 1.55 7.64 6.47
C ARG A 58 2.59 7.80 5.37
N LYS A 59 3.89 7.85 5.70
CA LYS A 59 4.97 7.93 4.70
C LYS A 59 4.95 6.76 3.72
N ALA A 60 4.76 5.54 4.23
CA ALA A 60 4.63 4.34 3.40
C ALA A 60 3.37 4.41 2.53
N TRP A 61 2.24 4.85 3.08
CA TRP A 61 0.98 4.99 2.37
C TRP A 61 1.04 6.03 1.26
N GLU A 62 1.60 7.21 1.52
CA GLU A 62 1.79 8.27 0.53
C GLU A 62 2.65 7.81 -0.64
N SER A 63 3.75 7.12 -0.34
CA SER A 63 4.62 6.51 -1.37
C SER A 63 3.84 5.47 -2.20
N PHE A 64 2.98 4.68 -1.56
CA PHE A 64 2.13 3.70 -2.23
C PHE A 64 1.05 4.35 -3.11
N LYS A 65 0.39 5.41 -2.64
CA LYS A 65 -0.55 6.22 -3.43
C LYS A 65 0.13 6.79 -4.66
N LEU A 66 1.35 7.32 -4.51
CA LEU A 66 2.11 7.89 -5.62
C LEU A 66 2.43 6.84 -6.69
N VAL A 67 2.81 5.62 -6.29
CA VAL A 67 2.96 4.49 -7.23
C VAL A 67 1.63 4.20 -7.91
N ILE A 68 0.54 4.05 -7.16
CA ILE A 68 -0.79 3.78 -7.72
C ILE A 68 -1.14 4.81 -8.79
N THR A 69 -1.02 6.11 -8.50
CA THR A 69 -1.37 7.18 -9.45
C THR A 69 -0.43 7.25 -10.64
N SER A 70 0.87 6.98 -10.44
CA SER A 70 1.88 7.00 -11.50
C SER A 70 1.79 5.80 -12.46
N PHE A 71 1.19 4.70 -12.01
CA PHE A 71 1.00 3.48 -12.80
C PHE A 71 -0.43 3.31 -13.33
N LEU A 72 -1.46 3.80 -12.64
CA LEU A 72 -2.86 3.68 -13.06
C LEU A 72 -3.23 4.75 -14.07
N GLY A 73 -2.80 4.54 -15.31
CA GLY A 73 -3.18 5.34 -16.48
C GLY A 73 -2.58 4.75 -17.76
N ASN A 74 -3.02 5.26 -18.92
CA ASN A 74 -2.45 4.86 -20.22
C ASN A 74 -1.03 5.41 -20.47
N LYS A 75 -0.52 6.26 -19.57
CA LYS A 75 0.86 6.77 -19.60
C LYS A 75 1.55 6.40 -18.28
N LYS A 76 2.69 5.71 -18.39
CA LYS A 76 3.62 5.55 -17.28
C LYS A 76 4.40 6.85 -17.09
N ASP A 77 4.56 7.26 -15.84
CA ASP A 77 5.45 8.37 -15.50
C ASP A 77 6.89 8.05 -15.95
N PRO A 78 7.63 8.97 -16.59
CA PRO A 78 9.03 8.75 -16.97
C PRO A 78 9.92 8.34 -15.79
N ASN A 79 9.58 8.78 -14.58
CA ASN A 79 10.31 8.55 -13.34
C ASN A 79 9.77 7.37 -12.53
N TYR A 80 8.93 6.50 -13.11
CA TYR A 80 8.29 5.40 -12.37
C TYR A 80 9.28 4.51 -11.60
N LYS A 81 10.51 4.33 -12.11
CA LYS A 81 11.56 3.56 -11.42
C LYS A 81 11.93 4.20 -10.09
N SER A 82 12.23 5.49 -10.11
CA SER A 82 12.58 6.26 -8.91
C SER A 82 11.43 6.25 -7.89
N ILE A 83 10.20 6.47 -8.37
CA ILE A 83 8.98 6.46 -7.51
C ILE A 83 8.81 5.09 -6.82
N ALA A 84 9.03 4.01 -7.56
CA ALA A 84 8.91 2.67 -7.01
C ALA A 84 10.05 2.33 -6.03
N GLU A 85 11.28 2.76 -6.31
CA GLU A 85 12.42 2.63 -5.39
C GLU A 85 12.21 3.38 -4.08
N GLU A 86 11.70 4.61 -4.14
CA GLU A 86 11.31 5.40 -2.97
C GLU A 86 10.24 4.67 -2.14
N MET A 87 9.21 4.12 -2.79
CA MET A 87 8.20 3.32 -2.11
C MET A 87 8.81 2.10 -1.40
N ILE A 88 9.74 1.39 -2.04
CA ILE A 88 10.44 0.26 -1.44
C ILE A 88 11.25 0.68 -0.20
N LYS A 89 11.91 1.84 -0.23
CA LYS A 89 12.64 2.39 0.93
C LYS A 89 11.69 2.70 2.09
N SER A 90 10.60 3.42 1.82
CA SER A 90 9.57 3.75 2.82
C SER A 90 8.97 2.49 3.45
N PHE A 91 8.69 1.48 2.64
CA PHE A 91 8.16 0.20 3.12
C PHE A 91 9.18 -0.56 3.97
N LYS A 92 10.47 -0.57 3.61
CA LYS A 92 11.52 -1.17 4.44
C LYS A 92 11.62 -0.50 5.82
N ILE A 93 11.57 0.83 5.87
CA ILE A 93 11.56 1.61 7.12
C ILE A 93 10.33 1.26 7.95
N PHE A 94 9.18 1.10 7.29
CA PHE A 94 7.94 0.69 7.92
C PHE A 94 7.92 -0.78 8.39
N GLY A 95 8.95 -1.58 8.06
CA GLY A 95 9.06 -2.99 8.46
C GLY A 95 8.60 -4.01 7.41
N CYS A 96 8.24 -3.57 6.21
CA CYS A 96 7.93 -4.45 5.08
C CYS A 96 9.21 -4.77 4.28
N SER A 97 9.88 -5.91 4.52
CA SER A 97 11.24 -6.10 3.98
C SER A 97 11.41 -7.11 2.83
N TYR A 98 10.58 -8.15 2.69
CA TYR A 98 10.92 -9.29 1.81
C TYR A 98 10.01 -9.50 0.59
N GLU A 99 8.69 -9.38 0.72
CA GLU A 99 7.73 -9.85 -0.31
C GLU A 99 7.36 -8.79 -1.37
N LEU A 100 7.82 -7.54 -1.19
CA LEU A 100 7.57 -6.45 -2.13
C LEU A 100 8.27 -6.68 -3.48
N LYS A 101 9.46 -7.29 -3.45
CA LYS A 101 10.25 -7.59 -4.66
C LYS A 101 9.49 -8.48 -5.64
N SER A 102 8.97 -9.61 -5.15
CA SER A 102 8.19 -10.56 -5.97
C SER A 102 6.94 -9.91 -6.58
N SER A 103 6.23 -9.12 -5.77
CA SER A 103 5.01 -8.42 -6.19
C SER A 103 5.30 -7.39 -7.28
N PHE A 104 6.38 -6.61 -7.15
CA PHE A 104 6.74 -5.55 -8.10
C PHE A 104 7.36 -6.07 -9.40
N SER A 105 8.13 -7.16 -9.37
CA SER A 105 8.69 -7.76 -10.59
C SER A 105 7.63 -8.08 -11.65
N ARG A 106 6.37 -8.31 -11.23
CA ARG A 106 5.23 -8.54 -12.13
C ARG A 106 4.72 -7.26 -12.81
N PHE A 107 4.88 -6.10 -12.18
CA PHE A 107 4.37 -4.80 -12.66
C PHE A 107 5.46 -3.89 -13.26
N ALA A 108 6.71 -4.08 -12.85
CA ALA A 108 7.87 -3.33 -13.31
C ALA A 108 9.09 -4.27 -13.50
N PRO A 109 9.13 -5.05 -14.60
CA PRO A 109 10.32 -5.82 -14.95
C PRO A 109 11.53 -4.86 -15.09
N GLY A 110 12.61 -5.11 -14.34
CA GLY A 110 13.83 -4.29 -14.37
C GLY A 110 13.94 -3.18 -13.31
N LEU A 111 13.09 -3.20 -12.27
CA LEU A 111 13.24 -2.33 -11.09
C LEU A 111 14.27 -2.87 -10.08
N PHE A 112 14.59 -4.16 -10.15
CA PHE A 112 15.49 -4.84 -9.21
C PHE A 112 16.67 -5.54 -9.89
N SER A 113 16.89 -5.25 -11.18
CA SER A 113 18.03 -5.74 -11.97
C SER A 113 19.26 -4.90 -11.72
#